data_AF-A0A528FJ78-F1
#
_entry.id   AF-A0A528FJ78-F1
#
_cell.length_a   1.000
_cell.length_b   1.000
_cell.length_c   1.000
_cell.angle_alpha   90.00
_cell.angle_beta   90.00
_cell.angle_gamma   90.00
#
_symmetry.space_group_name_H-M   'P 1'
#
loop_
_entity.id
_entity.type
_entity.pdbx_description
1 polymer ?
#
loop_
_entity_poly.entity_id
_entity_poly.type
_entity_poly.pdbx_seq_one_letter_code
_entity_poly.pdbx_strand_id
1 'polypeptide(L)'
;RWNGGKAKDSPIAFVGKGVTFDTGGNSIKTASGMEDMKGDMGGAAAVTGLMHALAARKAKANVVGIIGLVENAVDGHAQRPGDIVTSMSGQTIEVLNTDAEGRLVLADALWYCNDRFQPKFMVNLATLTGATMVALGQHYAGLFSNNDELATRLTSAGQVTQERVWRMPLGTEYDKLIDSKNADMKNIGGRYGGAIIAAQFLQRFVKDTPWAHLDIAGTAMGAPSSEINQSWASGFGVRLLDRLVRDNYEG
;
A
#
# COMPACT_ATOMS: atom_id res chain seq x y z
N ARG A 1 6.03 16.88 -0.14
CA ARG A 1 5.53 17.32 1.19
C ARG A 1 4.67 18.57 1.00
N TRP A 2 3.60 18.70 1.77
CA TRP A 2 2.69 19.85 1.82
C TRP A 2 2.61 20.35 3.26
N ASN A 3 2.83 21.64 3.50
CA ASN A 3 2.86 22.25 4.84
C ASN A 3 1.74 23.29 4.98
N GLY A 4 0.49 22.85 4.94
CA GLY A 4 -0.66 23.75 5.07
C GLY A 4 -1.23 23.87 6.49
N GLY A 5 -0.70 23.11 7.45
CA GLY A 5 -1.09 23.20 8.86
C GLY A 5 -0.15 24.11 9.67
N LYS A 6 -0.22 24.01 11.00
CA LYS A 6 0.69 24.77 11.89
C LYS A 6 2.10 24.20 11.82
N ALA A 7 3.11 25.06 11.89
CA ALA A 7 4.51 24.68 11.66
C ALA A 7 5.04 23.55 12.58
N LYS A 8 4.50 23.41 13.79
CA LYS A 8 4.94 22.40 14.78
C LYS A 8 4.09 21.12 14.79
N ASP A 9 3.01 21.06 14.01
CA ASP A 9 2.15 19.89 14.00
C ASP A 9 2.80 18.74 13.23
N SER A 10 2.86 17.56 13.84
CA SER A 10 3.29 16.34 13.16
C SER A 10 2.42 16.09 11.91
N PRO A 11 3.03 15.68 10.79
CA PRO A 11 2.28 15.46 9.56
C PRO A 11 1.43 14.19 9.66
N ILE A 12 0.47 14.08 8.75
CA ILE A 12 -0.13 12.80 8.36
C ILE A 12 0.61 12.29 7.11
N ALA A 13 0.70 10.97 6.95
CA ALA A 13 1.53 10.40 5.89
C ALA A 13 0.79 9.42 5.00
N PHE A 14 1.10 9.48 3.70
CA PHE A 14 0.60 8.59 2.67
C PHE A 14 1.76 7.94 1.92
N VAL A 15 1.74 6.62 1.78
CA VAL A 15 2.85 5.85 1.17
C VAL A 15 2.34 4.99 0.01
N GLY A 16 2.99 5.04 -1.15
CA GLY A 16 2.51 4.36 -2.36
C GLY A 16 3.51 3.34 -2.91
N LYS A 17 3.04 2.11 -3.19
CA LYS A 17 3.78 1.15 -4.04
C LYS A 17 3.83 1.70 -5.46
N GLY A 18 5.03 1.80 -6.02
CA GLY A 18 5.29 2.39 -7.32
C GLY A 18 6.08 1.46 -8.25
N VAL A 19 5.69 0.19 -8.35
CA VAL A 19 6.34 -0.72 -9.30
C VAL A 19 5.85 -0.36 -10.70
N THR A 20 6.70 0.25 -11.52
CA THR A 20 6.29 0.85 -12.81
C THR A 20 6.00 -0.21 -13.86
N PHE A 21 6.62 -1.38 -13.75
CA PHE A 21 6.25 -2.59 -14.46
C PHE A 21 6.69 -3.81 -13.65
N ASP A 22 5.81 -4.81 -13.57
CA ASP A 22 6.04 -6.03 -12.77
C ASP A 22 5.98 -7.30 -13.62
N THR A 23 7.13 -7.87 -13.96
CA THR A 23 7.21 -9.19 -14.62
C THR A 23 7.10 -10.33 -13.62
N GLY A 24 7.15 -10.05 -12.31
CA GLY A 24 7.38 -10.99 -11.22
C GLY A 24 8.85 -11.36 -10.97
N GLY A 25 9.78 -10.79 -11.73
CA GLY A 25 11.20 -11.17 -11.68
C GLY A 25 11.40 -12.66 -11.99
N ASN A 26 12.32 -13.32 -11.27
CA ASN A 26 12.62 -14.74 -11.47
C ASN A 26 11.44 -15.69 -11.14
N SER A 27 10.46 -15.23 -10.38
CA SER A 27 9.17 -15.89 -10.14
C SER A 27 8.15 -15.39 -11.17
N ILE A 28 8.51 -15.57 -12.45
CA ILE A 28 7.86 -14.90 -13.58
C ILE A 28 6.34 -15.13 -13.63
N LYS A 29 5.60 -14.05 -13.89
CA LYS A 29 4.16 -14.11 -14.15
C LYS A 29 3.88 -14.85 -15.46
N THR A 30 2.66 -15.35 -15.60
CA THR A 30 2.17 -15.85 -16.89
C THR A 30 2.04 -14.73 -17.91
N ALA A 31 2.20 -15.04 -19.20
CA ALA A 31 2.08 -14.05 -20.28
C ALA A 31 0.70 -13.37 -20.32
N SER A 32 -0.37 -14.10 -20.01
CA SER A 32 -1.74 -13.56 -20.02
C SER A 32 -1.91 -12.47 -18.97
N GLY A 33 -2.25 -11.25 -19.39
CA GLY A 33 -2.50 -10.11 -18.51
C GLY A 33 -1.25 -9.40 -17.99
N MET A 34 -0.05 -9.76 -18.47
CA MET A 34 1.19 -9.12 -18.04
C MET A 34 1.27 -7.65 -18.50
N GLU A 35 0.63 -7.30 -19.62
CA GLU A 35 0.55 -5.94 -20.14
C GLU A 35 -0.14 -4.96 -19.16
N ASP A 36 -0.99 -5.48 -18.28
CA ASP A 36 -1.67 -4.69 -17.25
C ASP A 36 -0.75 -4.38 -16.06
N MET A 37 0.42 -5.03 -15.95
CA MET A 37 1.39 -4.80 -14.88
C MET A 37 2.09 -3.45 -14.96
N LYS A 38 1.90 -2.69 -16.06
CA LYS A 38 2.18 -1.24 -16.08
C LYS A 38 1.35 -0.45 -15.06
N GLY A 39 0.26 -1.05 -14.56
CA GLY A 39 -0.63 -0.51 -13.53
C GLY A 39 -0.16 -0.77 -12.11
N ASP A 40 0.94 -1.49 -11.91
CA ASP A 40 1.41 -1.91 -10.58
C ASP A 40 2.04 -0.77 -9.73
N MET A 41 1.92 0.45 -10.26
CA MET A 41 2.25 1.71 -9.63
C MET A 41 1.00 2.48 -9.15
N GLY A 42 -0.17 1.85 -9.15
CA GLY A 42 -1.45 2.49 -8.78
C GLY A 42 -1.43 3.12 -7.38
N GLY A 43 -0.70 2.52 -6.44
CA GLY A 43 -0.51 3.09 -5.09
C GLY A 43 0.24 4.42 -5.12
N ALA A 44 1.35 4.49 -5.85
CA ALA A 44 2.12 5.71 -6.05
C ALA A 44 1.34 6.77 -6.85
N ALA A 45 0.55 6.35 -7.84
CA ALA A 45 -0.34 7.24 -8.58
C ALA A 45 -1.36 7.92 -7.65
N ALA A 46 -2.02 7.13 -6.78
CA ALA A 46 -3.00 7.63 -5.83
C ALA A 46 -2.37 8.64 -4.83
N VAL A 47 -1.19 8.32 -4.29
CA VAL A 47 -0.47 9.24 -3.38
C VAL A 47 -0.08 10.53 -4.11
N THR A 48 0.41 10.44 -5.33
CA THR A 48 0.79 11.61 -6.13
C THR A 48 -0.42 12.49 -6.45
N GLY A 49 -1.53 11.89 -6.89
CA GLY A 49 -2.79 12.58 -7.16
C GLY A 49 -3.38 13.23 -5.92
N LEU A 50 -3.32 12.55 -4.76
CA LEU A 50 -3.72 13.11 -3.48
C LEU A 50 -2.89 14.34 -3.12
N MET A 51 -1.55 14.25 -3.19
CA MET A 51 -0.67 15.37 -2.87
C MET A 51 -0.95 16.58 -3.78
N HIS A 52 -1.24 16.35 -5.06
CA HIS A 52 -1.68 17.40 -5.98
C HIS A 52 -3.01 18.01 -5.54
N ALA A 53 -4.04 17.21 -5.25
CA ALA A 53 -5.36 17.68 -4.84
C ALA A 53 -5.30 18.53 -3.56
N LEU A 54 -4.55 18.06 -2.55
CA LEU A 54 -4.36 18.75 -1.28
C LEU A 54 -3.66 20.10 -1.46
N ALA A 55 -2.61 20.15 -2.29
CA ALA A 55 -1.90 21.38 -2.58
C ALA A 55 -2.78 22.37 -3.38
N ALA A 56 -3.48 21.89 -4.40
CA ALA A 56 -4.33 22.70 -5.27
C ALA A 56 -5.45 23.40 -4.48
N ARG A 57 -6.06 22.72 -3.51
CA ARG A 57 -7.10 23.28 -2.65
C ARG A 57 -6.58 24.02 -1.42
N LYS A 58 -5.26 24.08 -1.23
CA LYS A 58 -4.61 24.68 -0.06
C LYS A 58 -5.07 24.05 1.26
N ALA A 59 -5.05 22.72 1.32
CA ALA A 59 -5.47 21.93 2.47
C ALA A 59 -4.82 22.43 3.78
N LYS A 60 -5.59 22.58 4.87
CA LYS A 60 -5.10 23.10 6.16
C LYS A 60 -4.49 21.99 7.03
N ALA A 61 -3.56 21.23 6.45
CA ALA A 61 -2.91 20.09 7.09
C ALA A 61 -1.44 19.97 6.67
N ASN A 62 -0.60 19.44 7.56
CA ASN A 62 0.76 19.01 7.20
C ASN A 62 0.71 17.58 6.68
N VAL A 63 1.18 17.37 5.46
CA VAL A 63 1.04 16.07 4.76
C VAL A 63 2.35 15.68 4.08
N VAL A 64 2.74 14.42 4.26
CA VAL A 64 3.89 13.82 3.58
C VAL A 64 3.41 12.69 2.66
N GLY A 65 3.86 12.71 1.42
CA GLY A 65 3.69 11.62 0.47
C GLY A 65 5.05 10.98 0.18
N ILE A 66 5.12 9.65 0.22
CA ILE A 66 6.31 8.87 -0.13
C ILE A 66 5.90 7.83 -1.16
N ILE A 67 6.70 7.66 -2.21
CA ILE A 67 6.47 6.65 -3.26
C ILE A 67 7.77 5.89 -3.52
N GLY A 68 7.69 4.56 -3.57
CA GLY A 68 8.82 3.70 -3.91
C GLY A 68 8.73 3.29 -5.38
N LEU A 69 9.59 3.86 -6.23
CA LEU A 69 9.56 3.67 -7.68
C LEU A 69 10.67 2.71 -8.13
N VAL A 70 10.28 1.58 -8.73
CA VAL A 70 11.19 0.55 -9.26
C VAL A 70 10.53 -0.19 -10.42
N GLU A 71 11.30 -0.94 -11.21
CA GLU A 71 10.78 -2.04 -12.03
C GLU A 71 11.11 -3.37 -11.36
N ASN A 72 10.25 -4.38 -11.55
CA ASN A 72 10.55 -5.77 -11.21
C ASN A 72 10.69 -6.58 -12.49
N ALA A 73 11.93 -6.93 -12.82
CA ALA A 73 12.29 -7.52 -14.11
C ALA A 73 13.19 -8.75 -13.96
N VAL A 74 13.17 -9.61 -14.98
CA VAL A 74 14.13 -10.72 -15.12
C VAL A 74 15.44 -10.16 -15.67
N ASP A 75 16.55 -10.45 -14.99
CA ASP A 75 17.91 -10.06 -15.37
C ASP A 75 18.92 -11.06 -14.76
N GLY A 76 20.16 -11.06 -15.25
CA GLY A 76 21.25 -11.85 -14.64
C GLY A 76 21.60 -11.45 -13.21
N HIS A 77 21.25 -10.23 -12.79
CA HIS A 77 21.39 -9.70 -11.43
C HIS A 77 20.07 -9.61 -10.66
N ALA A 78 18.97 -10.16 -11.22
CA ALA A 78 17.69 -10.12 -10.55
C ALA A 78 17.71 -10.93 -9.25
N GLN A 79 16.91 -10.48 -8.28
CA GLN A 79 16.72 -11.18 -7.01
C GLN A 79 16.29 -12.62 -7.25
N ARG A 80 16.82 -13.57 -6.48
CA ARG A 80 16.56 -14.99 -6.63
C ARG A 80 15.69 -15.50 -5.48
N PRO A 81 14.79 -16.45 -5.73
CA PRO A 81 14.17 -17.21 -4.64
C PRO A 81 15.22 -17.82 -3.70
N GLY A 82 15.08 -17.54 -2.40
CA GLY A 82 16.02 -17.94 -1.35
C GLY A 82 17.04 -16.86 -0.96
N ASP A 83 17.15 -15.76 -1.71
CA ASP A 83 18.00 -14.63 -1.28
C ASP A 83 17.47 -14.04 0.03
N ILE A 84 18.38 -13.67 0.94
CA ILE A 84 18.05 -12.95 2.18
C ILE A 84 18.52 -11.51 2.03
N VAL A 85 17.58 -10.58 2.17
CA VAL A 85 17.87 -9.14 2.13
C VAL A 85 17.75 -8.53 3.52
N THR A 86 18.51 -7.47 3.78
CA THR A 86 18.39 -6.68 5.01
C THR A 86 17.61 -5.42 4.70
N SER A 87 16.49 -5.22 5.39
CA SER A 87 15.67 -4.02 5.29
C SER A 87 16.29 -2.83 6.03
N MET A 88 15.76 -1.63 5.81
CA MET A 88 16.14 -0.41 6.51
C MET A 88 15.89 -0.48 8.03
N SER A 89 14.97 -1.34 8.50
CA SER A 89 14.78 -1.59 9.94
C SER A 89 15.89 -2.44 10.57
N GLY A 90 16.78 -3.01 9.75
CA GLY A 90 17.78 -3.99 10.16
C GLY A 90 17.26 -5.42 10.18
N GLN A 91 15.95 -5.64 9.98
CA GLN A 91 15.38 -6.98 9.89
C GLN A 91 15.74 -7.65 8.57
N THR A 92 15.98 -8.95 8.63
CA THR A 92 16.29 -9.81 7.48
C THR A 92 15.02 -10.45 6.90
N ILE A 93 14.92 -10.49 5.58
CA ILE A 93 13.78 -11.02 4.85
C ILE A 93 14.26 -12.08 3.85
N GLU A 94 13.80 -13.31 4.03
CA GLU A 94 13.96 -14.40 3.06
C GLU A 94 12.96 -14.23 1.92
N VAL A 95 13.47 -14.01 0.70
CA VAL A 95 12.64 -13.78 -0.48
C VAL A 95 12.40 -15.11 -1.18
N LEU A 96 11.24 -15.72 -0.93
CA LEU A 96 10.88 -17.02 -1.51
C LEU A 96 10.07 -16.90 -2.80
N ASN A 97 9.48 -15.74 -3.06
CA ASN A 97 8.82 -15.43 -4.33
C ASN A 97 9.11 -13.96 -4.69
N THR A 98 9.73 -13.74 -5.83
CA THR A 98 10.15 -12.41 -6.29
C THR A 98 9.00 -11.59 -6.90
N ASP A 99 7.83 -12.21 -7.09
CA ASP A 99 6.55 -11.58 -7.45
C ASP A 99 5.79 -11.06 -6.20
N ALA A 100 6.40 -11.19 -5.03
CA ALA A 100 5.97 -10.55 -3.79
C ALA A 100 6.93 -9.41 -3.43
N GLU A 101 7.31 -8.61 -4.41
CA GLU A 101 8.25 -7.48 -4.35
C GLU A 101 7.64 -6.22 -3.72
N GLY A 102 6.35 -5.95 -3.97
CA GLY A 102 5.73 -4.69 -3.56
C GLY A 102 5.81 -4.45 -2.06
N ARG A 103 5.74 -5.54 -1.26
CA ARG A 103 5.90 -5.46 0.19
C ARG A 103 7.35 -5.20 0.62
N LEU A 104 8.34 -5.63 -0.16
CA LEU A 104 9.76 -5.34 0.08
C LEU A 104 10.03 -3.85 -0.15
N VAL A 105 9.54 -3.29 -1.25
CA VAL A 105 9.64 -1.85 -1.54
C VAL A 105 8.95 -1.03 -0.45
N LEU A 106 7.76 -1.46 -0.02
CA LEU A 106 7.00 -0.77 1.01
C LEU A 106 7.60 -0.89 2.41
N ALA A 107 8.30 -1.98 2.74
CA ALA A 107 8.93 -2.16 4.05
C ALA A 107 9.85 -0.97 4.37
N ASP A 108 10.76 -0.66 3.45
CA ASP A 108 11.69 0.45 3.61
C ASP A 108 11.00 1.80 3.49
N ALA A 109 10.01 1.95 2.58
CA ALA A 109 9.27 3.19 2.45
C ALA A 109 8.46 3.54 3.72
N LEU A 110 7.83 2.55 4.35
CA LEU A 110 7.10 2.69 5.62
C LEU A 110 8.05 2.99 6.77
N TRP A 111 9.16 2.25 6.85
CA TRP A 111 10.16 2.47 7.89
C TRP A 111 10.78 3.87 7.79
N TYR A 112 11.21 4.27 6.60
CA TYR A 112 11.72 5.61 6.33
C TYR A 112 10.68 6.69 6.66
N CYS A 113 9.41 6.47 6.30
CA CYS A 113 8.33 7.39 6.64
C CYS A 113 8.21 7.61 8.15
N ASN A 114 8.17 6.50 8.89
CA ASN A 114 8.05 6.48 10.33
C ASN A 114 9.23 7.22 10.98
N ASP A 115 10.45 6.78 10.66
CA ASP A 115 11.68 7.28 11.29
C ASP A 115 11.92 8.76 10.98
N ARG A 116 11.74 9.16 9.71
CA ARG A 116 12.05 10.52 9.27
C ARG A 116 11.01 11.55 9.68
N PHE A 117 9.73 11.18 9.70
CA PHE A 117 8.64 12.15 9.82
C PHE A 117 7.79 12.01 11.08
N GLN A 118 7.88 10.87 11.79
CA GLN A 118 7.11 10.60 13.02
C GLN A 118 5.63 11.02 12.87
N PRO A 119 4.92 10.53 11.84
CA PRO A 119 3.62 11.05 11.48
C PRO A 119 2.54 10.65 12.51
N LYS A 120 1.46 11.44 12.59
CA LYS A 120 0.30 11.12 13.44
C LYS A 120 -0.32 9.77 13.08
N PHE A 121 -0.32 9.44 11.79
CA PHE A 121 -0.66 8.14 11.25
C PHE A 121 -0.05 7.96 9.86
N MET A 122 0.00 6.72 9.38
CA MET A 122 0.34 6.36 8.00
C MET A 122 -0.80 5.64 7.30
N VAL A 123 -1.10 5.99 6.05
CA VAL A 123 -1.94 5.16 5.17
C VAL A 123 -1.13 4.79 3.94
N ASN A 124 -0.93 3.50 3.67
CA ASN A 124 -0.27 3.07 2.44
C ASN A 124 -1.25 2.42 1.45
N LEU A 125 -1.00 2.63 0.17
CA LEU A 125 -1.78 2.08 -0.93
C LEU A 125 -0.88 1.23 -1.82
N ALA A 126 -1.39 0.07 -2.23
CA ALA A 126 -0.69 -0.78 -3.17
C ALA A 126 -1.64 -1.69 -3.93
N THR A 127 -1.34 -1.90 -5.21
CA THR A 127 -1.81 -3.03 -6.02
C THR A 127 -1.10 -4.30 -5.55
N LEU A 128 -1.35 -4.74 -4.32
CA LEU A 128 -0.41 -5.62 -3.62
C LEU A 128 -0.68 -7.10 -3.86
N THR A 129 -1.95 -7.52 -3.90
CA THR A 129 -2.26 -8.95 -3.99
C THR A 129 -3.44 -9.25 -4.91
N GLY A 130 -3.28 -10.26 -5.78
CA GLY A 130 -4.42 -10.88 -6.47
C GLY A 130 -5.41 -11.53 -5.49
N ALA A 131 -4.96 -11.87 -4.27
CA ALA A 131 -5.81 -12.44 -3.23
C ALA A 131 -6.93 -11.47 -2.77
N THR A 132 -6.68 -10.17 -2.72
CA THR A 132 -7.73 -9.19 -2.40
C THR A 132 -8.81 -9.15 -3.49
N MET A 133 -8.41 -9.29 -4.76
CA MET A 133 -9.34 -9.31 -5.90
C MET A 133 -10.23 -10.53 -5.85
N VAL A 134 -9.68 -11.70 -5.51
CA VAL A 134 -10.47 -12.93 -5.34
C VAL A 134 -11.49 -12.78 -4.21
N ALA A 135 -11.14 -12.06 -3.14
CA ALA A 135 -12.00 -11.90 -1.96
C ALA A 135 -13.09 -10.82 -2.14
N LEU A 136 -12.75 -9.67 -2.74
CA LEU A 136 -13.59 -8.46 -2.75
C LEU A 136 -13.99 -7.99 -4.16
N GLY A 137 -13.47 -8.65 -5.20
CA GLY A 137 -13.67 -8.23 -6.59
C GLY A 137 -13.07 -6.86 -6.86
N GLN A 138 -13.78 -6.05 -7.65
CA GLN A 138 -13.33 -4.72 -8.11
C GLN A 138 -14.14 -3.57 -7.49
N HIS A 139 -14.91 -3.84 -6.44
CA HIS A 139 -15.85 -2.86 -5.86
C HIS A 139 -15.39 -2.28 -4.52
N TYR A 140 -14.61 -3.05 -3.76
CA TYR A 140 -14.06 -2.67 -2.47
C TYR A 140 -12.54 -2.88 -2.48
N ALA A 141 -11.80 -1.90 -1.95
CA ALA A 141 -10.40 -2.13 -1.59
C ALA A 141 -10.32 -2.82 -0.23
N GLY A 142 -9.29 -3.66 -0.04
CA GLY A 142 -9.03 -4.32 1.24
C GLY A 142 -8.41 -3.32 2.23
N LEU A 143 -9.05 -3.08 3.37
CA LEU A 143 -8.55 -2.22 4.44
C LEU A 143 -8.02 -3.06 5.60
N PHE A 144 -6.74 -2.94 5.89
CA PHE A 144 -6.08 -3.54 7.05
C PHE A 144 -5.60 -2.42 7.96
N SER A 145 -5.80 -2.52 9.26
CA SER A 145 -5.36 -1.46 10.17
C SER A 145 -5.19 -1.94 11.61
N ASN A 146 -4.15 -1.43 12.26
CA ASN A 146 -3.90 -1.59 13.69
C ASN A 146 -4.66 -0.56 14.55
N ASN A 147 -5.50 0.30 13.96
CA ASN A 147 -6.19 1.38 14.66
C ASN A 147 -7.67 1.47 14.22
N ASP A 148 -8.58 1.22 15.16
CA ASP A 148 -10.02 1.17 14.89
C ASP A 148 -10.61 2.51 14.44
N GLU A 149 -10.11 3.61 15.01
CA GLU A 149 -10.57 4.95 14.68
C GLU A 149 -10.19 5.33 13.23
N LEU A 150 -8.94 5.08 12.84
CA LEU A 150 -8.46 5.30 11.48
C LEU A 150 -9.25 4.44 10.47
N ALA A 151 -9.48 3.16 10.79
CA ALA A 151 -10.27 2.26 9.96
C ALA A 151 -11.71 2.75 9.78
N THR A 152 -12.33 3.24 10.86
CA THR A 152 -13.68 3.81 10.83
C THR A 152 -13.73 5.06 9.97
N ARG A 153 -12.79 6.00 10.16
CA ARG A 153 -12.72 7.24 9.37
C ARG A 153 -12.52 6.97 7.88
N LEU A 154 -11.66 6.01 7.52
CA LEU A 154 -11.48 5.56 6.14
C LEU A 154 -12.77 4.95 5.57
N THR A 155 -13.44 4.11 6.35
CA THR A 155 -14.72 3.50 5.94
C THR A 155 -15.77 4.56 5.66
N SER A 156 -15.95 5.54 6.56
CA SER A 156 -16.88 6.66 6.38
C SER A 156 -16.55 7.50 5.15
N ALA A 157 -15.27 7.85 4.95
CA ALA A 157 -14.83 8.60 3.77
C ALA A 157 -15.09 7.81 2.46
N GLY A 158 -14.90 6.49 2.48
CA GLY A 158 -15.18 5.61 1.35
C GLY A 158 -16.67 5.53 0.99
N GLN A 159 -17.56 5.56 1.99
CA GLN A 159 -19.01 5.61 1.74
C GLN A 159 -19.43 6.92 1.07
N VAL A 160 -18.89 8.05 1.52
CA VAL A 160 -19.20 9.37 0.93
C VAL A 160 -18.68 9.48 -0.50
N THR A 161 -17.48 8.98 -0.75
CA THR A 161 -16.81 9.13 -2.05
C THR A 161 -17.18 8.02 -3.05
N GLN A 162 -17.78 6.93 -2.58
CA GLN A 162 -17.96 5.68 -3.34
C GLN A 162 -16.63 4.95 -3.67
N GLU A 163 -15.50 5.42 -3.16
CA GLU A 163 -14.24 4.66 -3.13
C GLU A 163 -14.23 3.76 -1.88
N ARG A 164 -15.06 2.72 -1.93
CA ARG A 164 -15.40 1.90 -0.76
C ARG A 164 -14.25 0.99 -0.35
N VAL A 165 -14.11 0.81 0.95
CA VAL A 165 -13.12 -0.07 1.59
C VAL A 165 -13.84 -1.08 2.47
N TRP A 166 -13.29 -2.29 2.58
CA TRP A 166 -13.79 -3.33 3.47
C TRP A 166 -12.72 -3.74 4.47
N ARG A 167 -13.04 -3.69 5.77
CA ARG A 167 -12.07 -4.00 6.81
C ARG A 167 -11.80 -5.51 6.86
N MET A 168 -10.54 -5.85 6.65
CA MET A 168 -10.00 -7.21 6.70
C MET A 168 -9.26 -7.42 8.02
N PRO A 169 -9.16 -8.67 8.52
CA PRO A 169 -8.55 -8.94 9.82
C PRO A 169 -7.02 -8.80 9.77
N LEU A 170 -6.45 -8.49 10.94
CA LEU A 170 -5.04 -8.70 11.29
C LEU A 170 -5.05 -9.58 12.55
N GLY A 171 -4.16 -10.55 12.65
CA GLY A 171 -4.16 -11.52 13.74
C GLY A 171 -2.89 -12.36 13.81
N THR A 172 -2.47 -12.71 15.03
CA THR A 172 -1.20 -13.38 15.31
C THR A 172 -1.02 -14.71 14.57
N GLU A 173 -2.13 -15.38 14.27
CA GLU A 173 -2.20 -16.63 13.51
C GLU A 173 -1.70 -16.44 12.08
N TYR A 174 -1.99 -15.28 11.48
CA TYR A 174 -1.51 -14.93 10.15
C TYR A 174 -0.06 -14.43 10.17
N ASP A 175 0.33 -13.71 11.23
CA ASP A 175 1.70 -13.22 11.38
C ASP A 175 2.72 -14.37 11.51
N LYS A 176 2.38 -15.43 12.24
CA LYS A 176 3.22 -16.65 12.33
C LYS A 176 3.45 -17.33 10.98
N LEU A 177 2.60 -17.10 9.97
CA LEU A 177 2.76 -17.71 8.65
C LEU A 177 3.96 -17.15 7.88
N ILE A 178 4.47 -15.98 8.26
CA ILE A 178 5.66 -15.36 7.66
C ILE A 178 6.94 -15.60 8.47
N ASP A 179 6.90 -16.48 9.47
CA ASP A 179 8.11 -16.89 10.19
C ASP A 179 9.04 -17.66 9.25
N SER A 180 10.34 -17.32 9.30
CA SER A 180 11.40 -17.99 8.55
C SER A 180 12.33 -18.74 9.52
N LYS A 181 12.97 -19.80 9.00
CA LYS A 181 14.03 -20.52 9.71
C LYS A 181 15.41 -19.89 9.48
N ASN A 182 15.54 -19.06 8.45
CA ASN A 182 16.81 -18.57 7.94
C ASN A 182 16.96 -17.05 8.08
N ALA A 183 15.85 -16.33 8.30
CA ALA A 183 15.79 -14.87 8.45
C ALA A 183 14.73 -14.49 9.50
N ASP A 184 14.61 -13.21 9.83
CA ASP A 184 13.59 -12.72 10.78
C ASP A 184 12.16 -12.92 10.25
N MET A 185 12.00 -12.94 8.92
CA MET A 185 10.75 -13.27 8.24
C MET A 185 10.98 -13.74 6.81
N LYS A 186 9.95 -14.31 6.19
CA LYS A 186 9.89 -14.58 4.75
C LYS A 186 8.84 -13.69 4.07
N ASN A 187 9.06 -13.35 2.81
CA ASN A 187 8.18 -12.42 2.09
C ASN A 187 6.85 -13.04 1.63
N ILE A 188 6.64 -14.33 1.82
CA ILE A 188 5.38 -15.03 1.55
C ILE A 188 5.01 -15.95 2.71
N GLY A 189 3.72 -16.27 2.82
CA GLY A 189 3.22 -17.32 3.71
C GLY A 189 2.68 -18.50 2.89
N GLY A 190 1.47 -18.95 3.23
CA GLY A 190 0.75 -19.97 2.47
C GLY A 190 -0.17 -19.39 1.38
N ARG A 191 -0.84 -20.29 0.64
CA ARG A 191 -1.83 -19.94 -0.40
C ARG A 191 -3.05 -19.19 0.15
N TYR A 192 -3.52 -19.56 1.34
CA TYR A 192 -4.73 -19.01 1.93
C TYR A 192 -4.43 -17.76 2.76
N GLY A 193 -5.31 -16.75 2.66
CA GLY A 193 -5.14 -15.49 3.40
C GLY A 193 -4.04 -14.59 2.84
N GLY A 194 -3.68 -14.71 1.56
CA GLY A 194 -2.54 -13.98 0.96
C GLY A 194 -2.57 -12.46 1.18
N ALA A 195 -3.74 -11.82 1.12
CA ALA A 195 -3.89 -10.39 1.38
C ALA A 195 -3.61 -10.04 2.86
N ILE A 196 -4.10 -10.85 3.80
CA ILE A 196 -3.87 -10.68 5.25
C ILE A 196 -2.39 -10.89 5.57
N ILE A 197 -1.78 -11.92 5.00
CA ILE A 197 -0.35 -12.23 5.16
C ILE A 197 0.52 -11.07 4.64
N ALA A 198 0.16 -10.49 3.49
CA ALA A 198 0.87 -9.33 2.96
C ALA A 198 0.74 -8.11 3.88
N ALA A 199 -0.46 -7.87 4.44
CA ALA A 199 -0.67 -6.81 5.40
C ALA A 199 0.13 -7.03 6.71
N GLN A 200 0.19 -8.27 7.22
CA GLN A 200 0.99 -8.60 8.39
C GLN A 200 2.48 -8.34 8.17
N PHE A 201 2.99 -8.70 6.98
CA PHE A 201 4.35 -8.36 6.60
C PHE A 201 4.60 -6.85 6.70
N LEU A 202 3.72 -6.02 6.13
CA LEU A 202 3.85 -4.56 6.18
C LEU A 202 3.77 -4.01 7.60
N GLN A 203 2.92 -4.60 8.46
CA GLN A 203 2.75 -4.16 9.85
C GLN A 203 4.05 -4.26 10.66
N ARG A 204 4.96 -5.18 10.31
CA ARG A 204 6.27 -5.28 10.99
C ARG A 204 7.17 -4.04 10.77
N PHE A 205 6.85 -3.18 9.80
CA PHE A 205 7.65 -2.00 9.44
C PHE A 205 7.03 -0.66 9.85
N VAL A 206 5.94 -0.66 10.62
CA VAL A 206 5.23 0.57 11.01
C VAL A 206 5.40 0.98 12.48
N LYS A 207 6.16 0.22 13.28
CA LYS A 207 6.32 0.40 14.74
C LYS A 207 4.94 0.55 15.43
N ASP A 208 4.82 1.46 16.39
CA ASP A 208 3.57 1.76 17.11
C ASP A 208 2.71 2.84 16.43
N THR A 209 3.08 3.30 15.23
CA THR A 209 2.34 4.37 14.55
C THR A 209 0.97 3.86 14.10
N PRO A 210 -0.13 4.61 14.35
CA PRO A 210 -1.43 4.29 13.78
C PRO A 210 -1.33 4.15 12.26
N TRP A 211 -1.78 3.02 11.74
CA TRP A 211 -1.49 2.63 10.37
C TRP A 211 -2.69 1.94 9.73
N ALA A 212 -2.89 2.23 8.44
CA ALA A 212 -3.76 1.46 7.59
C ALA A 212 -3.10 1.13 6.24
N HIS A 213 -3.30 -0.09 5.78
CA HIS A 213 -2.98 -0.52 4.43
C HIS A 213 -4.27 -0.67 3.61
N LEU A 214 -4.27 -0.05 2.44
CA LEU A 214 -5.28 -0.24 1.40
C LEU A 214 -4.69 -1.10 0.29
N ASP A 215 -5.15 -2.35 0.18
CA ASP A 215 -4.89 -3.20 -0.98
C ASP A 215 -5.91 -2.86 -2.07
N ILE A 216 -5.43 -2.14 -3.08
CA ILE A 216 -6.22 -1.56 -4.16
C ILE A 216 -6.06 -2.34 -5.47
N ALA A 217 -5.50 -3.55 -5.46
CA ALA A 217 -5.29 -4.33 -6.69
C ALA A 217 -6.56 -4.48 -7.53
N GLY A 218 -7.72 -4.69 -6.88
CA GLY A 218 -9.00 -4.83 -7.58
C GLY A 218 -9.63 -3.52 -8.02
N THR A 219 -9.29 -2.39 -7.39
CA THR A 219 -9.98 -1.11 -7.62
C THR A 219 -9.14 -0.11 -8.40
N ALA A 220 -7.83 -0.27 -8.46
CA ALA A 220 -6.93 0.65 -9.17
C ALA A 220 -7.06 0.52 -10.69
N MET A 221 -7.11 -0.71 -11.20
CA MET A 221 -7.07 -1.01 -12.64
C MET A 221 -8.29 -1.85 -13.05
N GLY A 222 -8.85 -1.55 -14.22
CA GLY A 222 -10.02 -2.26 -14.76
C GLY A 222 -11.29 -2.09 -13.93
N ALA A 223 -11.35 -1.07 -13.06
CA ALA A 223 -12.54 -0.81 -12.24
C ALA A 223 -13.75 -0.48 -13.12
N PRO A 224 -14.98 -0.79 -12.68
CA PRO A 224 -16.19 -0.47 -13.44
C PRO A 224 -16.28 1.01 -13.80
N SER A 225 -16.72 1.30 -15.03
CA SER A 225 -16.99 2.67 -15.46
C SER A 225 -18.03 3.34 -14.56
N SER A 226 -17.84 4.63 -14.32
CA SER A 226 -18.73 5.48 -13.52
C SER A 226 -18.75 6.89 -14.09
N GLU A 227 -19.63 7.76 -13.58
CA GLU A 227 -19.70 9.16 -14.02
C GLU A 227 -18.37 9.92 -13.91
N ILE A 228 -17.49 9.49 -13.00
CA ILE A 228 -16.21 10.15 -12.69
C ILE A 228 -14.98 9.40 -13.18
N ASN A 229 -15.13 8.14 -13.64
CA ASN A 229 -14.04 7.39 -14.26
C ASN A 229 -14.57 6.58 -15.44
N GLN A 230 -14.04 6.88 -16.63
CA GLN A 230 -14.29 6.15 -17.87
C GLN A 230 -13.01 5.48 -18.41
N SER A 231 -11.92 5.54 -17.64
CA SER A 231 -10.61 5.05 -18.05
C SER A 231 -10.26 3.72 -17.38
N TRP A 232 -9.29 3.02 -17.95
CA TRP A 232 -8.76 1.77 -17.40
C TRP A 232 -8.14 1.93 -16.00
N ALA A 233 -7.52 3.08 -15.72
CA ALA A 233 -6.90 3.38 -14.43
C ALA A 233 -7.81 4.32 -13.63
N SER A 234 -8.40 3.84 -12.54
CA SER A 234 -9.47 4.58 -11.85
C SER A 234 -8.99 5.77 -11.02
N GLY A 235 -7.71 5.78 -10.64
CA GLY A 235 -7.19 6.74 -9.65
C GLY A 235 -7.75 6.52 -8.23
N PHE A 236 -8.26 5.32 -7.94
CA PHE A 236 -8.82 4.96 -6.63
C PHE A 236 -7.89 5.38 -5.49
N GLY A 237 -8.46 6.01 -4.46
CA GLY A 237 -7.76 6.45 -3.27
C GLY A 237 -7.59 7.97 -3.22
N VAL A 238 -7.55 8.66 -4.36
CA VAL A 238 -7.39 10.13 -4.36
C VAL A 238 -8.57 10.80 -3.65
N ARG A 239 -9.81 10.45 -4.00
CA ARG A 239 -11.01 11.08 -3.42
C ARG A 239 -11.23 10.61 -1.98
N LEU A 240 -11.04 9.32 -1.72
CA LEU A 240 -11.10 8.72 -0.39
C LEU A 240 -10.19 9.44 0.60
N LEU A 241 -8.92 9.59 0.25
CA LEU A 241 -7.93 10.16 1.16
C LEU A 241 -8.08 11.68 1.26
N ASP A 242 -8.45 12.38 0.17
CA ASP A 242 -8.80 13.81 0.25
C ASP A 242 -9.97 14.03 1.22
N ARG A 243 -11.01 13.20 1.13
CA ARG A 243 -12.18 13.24 2.01
C ARG A 243 -11.80 12.93 3.46
N LEU A 244 -10.98 11.91 3.70
CA LEU A 244 -10.45 11.59 5.02
C LEU A 244 -9.78 12.82 5.66
N VAL A 245 -8.92 13.50 4.90
CA VAL A 245 -8.22 14.71 5.36
C VAL A 245 -9.21 15.81 5.71
N ARG A 246 -10.12 16.16 4.79
CA ARG A 246 -11.13 17.21 5.00
C ARG A 246 -11.97 17.00 6.25
N ASP A 247 -12.43 15.78 6.46
CA ASP A 247 -13.40 15.49 7.52
C ASP A 247 -12.77 15.45 8.91
N ASN A 248 -11.48 15.11 9.01
CA ASN A 248 -10.88 14.72 10.30
C ASN A 248 -9.57 15.44 10.64
N TYR A 249 -8.92 16.07 9.66
CA TYR A 249 -7.52 16.52 9.82
C TYR A 249 -7.28 17.93 9.27
N GLU A 250 -8.33 18.67 8.92
CA GLU A 250 -8.26 20.11 8.61
C GLU A 250 -8.81 20.95 9.76
N GLY A 251 -8.04 21.93 10.21
CA GLY A 251 -8.36 22.78 11.37
C GLY A 251 -7.23 23.73 11.73
#